data_AF-A0A8D9B889-F1
#
_entry.id   AF-A0A8D9B889-F1
#
_cell.length_a   1.000
_cell.length_b   1.000
_cell.length_c   1.000
_cell.angle_alpha   90.00
_cell.angle_beta   90.00
_cell.angle_gamma   90.00
#
_symmetry.space_group_name_H-M   'P 1'
#
loop_
_entity.id
_entity.type
_entity.pdbx_description
1 polymer ?
#
loop_
_entity_poly.entity_id
_entity_poly.type
_entity_poly.pdbx_seq_one_letter_code
_entity_poly.pdbx_strand_id
1 'polypeptide(L)'
;MPTKRNKPSAMMVFMNDVKEHMEAKYKKKFKAPFDKELYDLCKPMYNELDETLKDHYKELARTQWKEIRVENLLKMKEFSIRKQSEDDMQRIESDRIVE
;
A
#
# COMPACT_ATOMS: atom_id res chain seq x y z
N MET A 1 -3.72 12.59 -12.52
CA MET A 1 -4.62 12.54 -11.34
C MET A 1 -4.00 11.58 -10.31
N PRO A 2 -3.83 11.95 -9.03
CA PRO A 2 -3.34 10.99 -8.04
C PRO A 2 -4.46 9.97 -7.80
N THR A 3 -4.28 8.76 -8.32
CA THR A 3 -5.14 7.62 -8.04
C THR A 3 -5.18 7.41 -6.54
N LYS A 4 -6.29 7.84 -5.90
CA LYS A 4 -6.57 7.57 -4.49
C LYS A 4 -6.27 6.09 -4.23
N ARG A 5 -5.26 5.77 -3.42
CA ARG A 5 -5.01 4.40 -2.99
C ARG A 5 -6.28 3.94 -2.30
N ASN A 6 -7.02 3.04 -2.95
CA ASN A 6 -8.23 2.47 -2.37
C ASN A 6 -7.85 1.71 -1.11
N LYS A 7 -8.62 1.89 -0.05
CA LYS A 7 -8.46 1.15 1.20
C LYS A 7 -8.42 -0.36 0.88
N PRO A 8 -7.39 -1.10 1.32
CA PRO A 8 -7.35 -2.54 1.11
C PRO A 8 -8.59 -3.15 1.75
N SER A 9 -9.32 -3.96 0.98
CA SER A 9 -10.47 -4.72 1.48
C SER A 9 -9.99 -6.02 2.09
N ALA A 10 -10.80 -6.64 2.97
CA ALA A 10 -10.50 -7.97 3.51
C ALA A 10 -10.25 -9.01 2.39
N MET A 11 -11.01 -8.90 1.30
CA MET A 11 -10.85 -9.70 0.11
C MET A 11 -9.49 -9.50 -0.58
N MET A 12 -9.00 -8.26 -0.69
CA MET A 12 -7.67 -7.98 -1.26
C MET A 12 -6.55 -8.56 -0.39
N VAL A 13 -6.70 -8.52 0.94
CA VAL A 13 -5.73 -9.10 1.87
C VAL A 13 -5.71 -10.63 1.73
N PHE A 14 -6.88 -11.26 1.71
CA PHE A 14 -7.00 -12.70 1.47
C PHE A 14 -6.39 -13.09 0.12
N MET A 15 -6.67 -12.31 -0.94
CA MET A 15 -6.14 -12.57 -2.27
C MET A 15 -4.60 -12.48 -2.31
N ASN A 16 -4.00 -11.54 -1.58
CA ASN A 16 -2.54 -11.45 -1.44
C ASN A 16 -1.94 -12.64 -0.69
N ASP A 17 -2.59 -13.10 0.38
CA ASP A 17 -2.17 -14.27 1.15
C ASP A 17 -2.18 -15.54 0.27
N VAL A 18 -3.28 -15.76 -0.47
CA VAL A 18 -3.38 -16.85 -1.46
C VAL A 18 -2.36 -16.69 -2.58
N LYS A 19 -2.11 -15.45 -3.03
CA LYS A 19 -1.08 -15.16 -4.04
C LYS A 19 0.30 -15.62 -3.58
N GLU A 20 0.73 -15.22 -2.39
CA GLU A 20 2.04 -15.56 -1.85
C GLU A 20 2.18 -17.08 -1.70
N HIS A 21 1.11 -17.76 -1.24
CA HIS A 21 1.11 -19.21 -1.12
C HIS A 21 1.19 -19.91 -2.48
N MET A 22 0.46 -19.42 -3.48
CA MET A 22 0.47 -19.96 -4.84
C MET A 22 1.78 -19.67 -5.58
N GLU A 23 2.36 -18.48 -5.41
CA GLU A 23 3.67 -18.11 -5.94
C GLU A 23 4.77 -18.98 -5.35
N ALA A 24 4.76 -19.20 -4.03
CA ALA A 24 5.72 -20.06 -3.34
C ALA A 24 5.60 -21.53 -3.79
N LYS A 25 4.36 -22.04 -3.90
CA LYS A 25 4.10 -23.46 -4.18
C LYS A 25 4.23 -23.83 -5.66
N TYR A 26 3.78 -22.96 -6.56
CA TYR A 26 3.69 -23.26 -8.00
C TYR A 26 4.65 -22.45 -8.87
N LYS A 27 5.46 -21.54 -8.29
CA LYS A 27 6.34 -20.59 -9.01
C LYS A 27 5.61 -19.79 -10.10
N LYS A 28 4.28 -19.66 -10.00
CA LYS A 28 3.43 -18.93 -10.95
C LYS A 28 3.36 -17.47 -10.51
N LYS A 29 3.78 -16.52 -11.35
CA LYS A 29 3.70 -15.07 -11.04
C LYS A 29 2.30 -14.54 -11.33
N PHE A 30 1.66 -13.89 -10.36
CA PHE A 30 0.40 -13.16 -10.55
C PHE A 30 0.64 -11.66 -10.66
N LYS A 31 -0.25 -10.96 -11.36
CA LYS A 31 -0.16 -9.49 -11.51
C LYS A 31 -0.45 -8.78 -10.17
N ALA A 32 0.15 -7.62 -9.99
CA ALA A 32 -0.11 -6.71 -8.87
C ALA A 32 -0.62 -5.36 -9.41
N PRO A 33 -1.47 -4.63 -8.68
CA PRO A 33 -2.03 -4.93 -7.35
C PRO A 33 -3.28 -5.83 -7.40
N PHE A 34 -3.81 -6.10 -8.59
CA PHE A 34 -5.01 -6.91 -8.79
C PHE A 34 -4.82 -7.85 -9.98
N ASP A 35 -5.15 -9.12 -9.78
CA ASP A 35 -5.17 -10.13 -10.83
C ASP A 35 -6.58 -10.72 -10.90
N LYS A 36 -7.22 -10.63 -12.07
CA LYS A 36 -8.61 -11.05 -12.24
C LYS A 36 -8.76 -12.57 -12.10
N GLU A 37 -7.81 -13.36 -12.60
CA GLU A 37 -7.87 -14.82 -12.51
C GLU A 37 -7.76 -15.26 -11.04
N LEU A 38 -6.88 -14.60 -10.29
CA LEU A 38 -6.73 -14.84 -8.86
C LEU A 38 -7.98 -14.39 -8.10
N TYR A 39 -8.59 -13.26 -8.46
CA TYR A 39 -9.83 -12.81 -7.83
C TYR A 39 -10.99 -13.79 -8.05
N ASP A 40 -11.16 -14.26 -9.29
CA ASP A 40 -12.21 -15.22 -9.64
C ASP A 40 -12.00 -16.56 -8.92
N LEU A 41 -10.75 -16.95 -8.65
CA LEU A 41 -10.40 -18.12 -7.81
C LEU A 41 -10.67 -17.87 -6.33
N CYS A 42 -10.23 -16.75 -5.79
CA CYS A 42 -10.32 -16.43 -4.36
C CYS A 42 -11.75 -16.10 -3.93
N LYS A 43 -12.61 -15.59 -4.81
CA LYS A 43 -13.97 -15.15 -4.47
C LYS A 43 -14.85 -16.25 -3.88
N PRO A 44 -14.97 -17.44 -4.51
CA PRO A 44 -15.71 -18.54 -3.91
C PRO A 44 -15.07 -19.00 -2.59
N MET A 45 -13.74 -19.15 -2.54
CA MET A 45 -13.03 -19.56 -1.32
C MET A 45 -13.29 -18.60 -0.16
N TYR A 46 -13.25 -17.30 -0.42
CA TYR A 46 -13.53 -16.28 0.59
C TYR A 46 -14.98 -16.32 1.07
N ASN A 47 -15.94 -16.63 0.18
CA ASN A 47 -17.34 -16.76 0.57
C ASN A 47 -17.58 -17.99 1.46
N GLU A 48 -16.82 -19.07 1.26
CA GLU A 48 -16.87 -20.29 2.06
C GLU A 48 -16.15 -20.18 3.41
N LEU A 49 -15.32 -19.15 3.63
CA LEU A 49 -14.67 -18.93 4.92
C LEU A 49 -15.69 -18.72 6.04
N ASP A 50 -15.37 -19.25 7.22
CA ASP A 50 -16.08 -18.96 8.46
C ASP A 50 -16.01 -17.47 8.81
N GLU A 51 -17.01 -16.98 9.55
CA GLU A 51 -17.08 -15.58 9.97
C GLU A 51 -15.85 -15.15 10.78
N THR A 52 -15.32 -16.03 11.63
CA THR A 52 -14.10 -15.77 12.41
C THR A 52 -12.90 -15.48 11.50
N LEU A 53 -12.72 -16.27 10.44
CA LEU A 53 -11.63 -16.07 9.47
C LEU A 53 -11.87 -14.81 8.64
N LYS A 54 -13.11 -14.55 8.23
CA LYS A 54 -13.47 -13.30 7.54
C LYS A 54 -13.18 -12.08 8.41
N ASP A 55 -13.46 -12.14 9.70
CA ASP A 55 -13.18 -11.07 10.66
C ASP A 55 -11.68 -10.87 10.87
N HIS A 56 -10.90 -11.95 10.95
CA HIS A 56 -9.44 -11.88 10.96
C HIS A 56 -8.91 -11.10 9.73
N TYR A 57 -9.37 -11.43 8.52
CA TYR A 57 -8.97 -10.69 7.31
C TYR A 57 -9.46 -9.23 7.29
N LYS A 58 -10.61 -8.92 7.90
CA LYS A 58 -11.06 -7.53 8.10
C LYS A 58 -10.13 -6.76 9.04
N GLU A 59 -9.66 -7.38 10.11
CA GLU A 59 -8.70 -6.78 11.04
C GLU A 59 -7.35 -6.53 10.36
N LEU A 60 -6.83 -7.53 9.63
CA LEU A 60 -5.60 -7.37 8.86
C LEU A 60 -5.71 -6.22 7.83
N ALA A 61 -6.83 -6.13 7.12
CA ALA A 61 -7.07 -5.02 6.19
C ALA A 61 -7.10 -3.65 6.90
N ARG A 62 -7.62 -3.57 8.13
CA ARG A 62 -7.58 -2.35 8.94
C ARG A 62 -6.15 -2.01 9.36
N THR A 63 -5.36 -3.01 9.76
CA THR A 63 -3.96 -2.83 10.16
C THR A 63 -3.10 -2.36 8.98
N GLN A 64 -3.18 -3.03 7.82
CA GLN A 64 -2.47 -2.59 6.61
C GLN A 64 -2.85 -1.17 6.19
N TRP A 65 -4.13 -0.79 6.31
CA TRP A 65 -4.54 0.58 6.04
C TRP A 65 -3.92 1.60 7.00
N LYS A 66 -3.80 1.27 8.29
CA LYS A 66 -3.11 2.11 9.27
C LYS A 66 -1.63 2.25 8.93
N GLU A 67 -0.96 1.16 8.56
CA GLU A 67 0.46 1.18 8.17
C GLU A 67 0.70 2.05 6.93
N ILE A 68 -0.11 1.88 5.88
CA ILE A 68 -0.05 2.72 4.67
C ILE A 68 -0.25 4.20 5.03
N ARG A 69 -1.14 4.49 5.99
CA ARG A 69 -1.38 5.87 6.45
C ARG A 69 -0.17 6.44 7.19
N VAL A 70 0.47 5.66 8.06
CA VAL A 70 1.69 6.07 8.77
C VAL A 70 2.84 6.28 7.79
N GLU A 71 3.06 5.36 6.86
CA GLU A 71 4.10 5.46 5.83
C GLU A 71 3.90 6.71 4.95
N ASN A 72 2.65 6.99 4.53
CA ASN A 72 2.33 8.20 3.77
C ASN A 72 2.59 9.48 4.57
N LEU A 73 2.29 9.49 5.87
CA LEU A 73 2.57 10.64 6.75
C LEU A 73 4.08 10.87 6.89
N LEU A 74 4.87 9.81 7.01
CA LEU A 74 6.33 9.89 7.05
C LEU A 74 6.90 10.42 5.72
N LYS A 75 6.44 9.89 4.59
CA LYS A 75 6.84 10.38 3.25
C LYS A 75 6.50 11.85 3.03
N MET A 76 5.33 12.30 3.49
CA MET A 76 4.95 13.72 3.42
C MET A 76 5.85 14.61 4.30
N LYS A 77 6.22 14.14 5.49
CA LYS A 77 7.19 14.84 6.36
C LYS A 77 8.56 14.94 5.71
N GLU A 78 9.07 13.84 5.16
CA GLU A 78 10.38 13.83 4.48
C GLU A 78 10.41 14.77 3.27
N PHE A 79 9.34 14.78 2.47
CA PHE A 79 9.19 15.70 1.35
C PHE A 79 9.18 17.17 1.81
N SER A 80 8.51 17.47 2.93
CA SER A 80 8.46 18.83 3.49
C SER A 80 9.83 19.31 3.99
N ILE A 81 10.61 18.42 4.60
CA ILE A 81 11.97 18.72 5.06
C ILE A 81 12.91 18.99 3.88
N ARG A 82 12.85 18.16 2.82
CA ARG A 82 13.68 18.37 1.61
C ARG A 82 13.37 19.71 0.94
N LYS A 83 12.09 20.04 0.79
CA LYS A 83 11.67 21.30 0.18
C LYS A 83 12.16 22.51 0.98
N GLN A 84 12.06 22.46 2.31
CA GLN A 84 12.56 23.54 3.16
C GLN A 84 14.09 23.70 3.06
N SER A 85 14.83 22.60 2.97
CA SER A 85 16.29 22.65 2.78
C SER A 85 16.69 23.21 1.40
N GLU A 86 15.92 22.96 0.35
CA GLU A 86 16.15 23.52 -0.99
C GLU A 86 15.86 25.03 -1.02
N ASP A 87 14.75 25.46 -0.40
CA ASP A 87 14.38 26.87 -0.27
C ASP A 87 15.43 27.65 0.57
N ASP A 88 15.92 27.07 1.66
CA ASP A 88 16.96 27.68 2.50
C ASP A 88 18.31 27.79 1.76
N MET A 89 18.69 26.79 0.95
CA MET A 89 19.91 26.82 0.14
C MET A 89 19.84 27.88 -0.96
N GLN A 90 18.69 28.01 -1.64
CA GLN A 90 18.47 29.06 -2.65
C GLN A 90 18.49 30.46 -2.04
N ARG A 91 18.01 30.62 -0.80
CA ARG A 91 18.07 31.89 -0.08
C ARG A 91 19.52 32.31 0.22
N ILE A 92 20.32 31.37 0.72
CA ILE A 92 21.75 31.61 1.01
C ILE A 92 22.52 31.95 -0.26
N GLU A 93 22.23 31.28 -1.38
CA GLU A 93 22.88 31.57 -2.66
C GLU A 93 22.45 32.94 -3.22
N SER A 94 21.19 33.33 -3.06
CA SER A 94 20.67 34.63 -3.46
C SER A 94 21.31 35.77 -2.65
N ASP A 95 21.45 35.60 -1.32
CA ASP A 95 22.08 36.61 -0.45
C ASP A 95 23.59 36.79 -0.76
N ARG A 96 24.25 35.77 -1.31
CA ARG A 96 25.69 35.81 -1.68
C ARG A 96 25.98 36.54 -3.00
N ILE A 97 25.00 36.69 -3.88
CA ILE A 97 25.16 37.34 -5.20
C ILE A 97 25.00 38.86 -5.10
N VAL A 98 24.48 39.37 -3.98
CA VAL A 98 24.15 40.80 -3.78
C VAL A 98 25.25 41.59 -3.04
N GLU A 99 26.37 40.93 -2.67
CA GLU A 99 27.61 41.58 -2.15
C GLU A 99 28.68 41.74 -3.24
#